data_AF-A0A2T1FZY9-F1
#
_entry.id   AF-A0A2T1FZY9-F1
#
_cell.length_a   1.000
_cell.length_b   1.000
_cell.length_c   1.000
_cell.angle_alpha   90.00
_cell.angle_beta   90.00
_cell.angle_gamma   90.00
#
_symmetry.space_group_name_H-M   'P 1'
#
loop_
_entity.id
_entity.type
_entity.pdbx_description
1 polymer ?
#
loop_
_entity_poly.entity_id
_entity_poly.type
_entity_poly.pdbx_seq_one_letter_code
_entity_poly.pdbx_strand_id
1 'polypeptide(L)'
;MTIEIQPSINLKTAIESRRAARSFKPDLIPPAILIEILRLGVRSPSGYNLQPWRFIVLQDAASKEKLKACAFDQRQVVEAPVVLICCGDRRTTQTENIEAVIELGKAAGGMNDNLASYLRQAIPQLFENRPCFESLETWTNRHTMLAVAHLMIAAQSFGVDSCPMEGFAAVKVKEAFQIPEEVDVCCLLPLGYAAEPFKQYGGRFDVTQVYYSENYGKPLQVEI
;
A
#
# COMPACT_ATOMS: atom_id res chain seq x y z
N MET A 1 2.64 -16.93 -25.16
CA MET A 1 3.47 -17.48 -24.06
C MET A 1 3.63 -16.39 -23.02
N THR A 2 2.91 -16.47 -21.91
CA THR A 2 3.18 -15.63 -20.73
C THR A 2 4.42 -16.22 -20.06
N ILE A 3 5.52 -15.47 -20.06
CA ILE A 3 6.69 -15.82 -19.24
C ILE A 3 6.26 -15.59 -17.80
N GLU A 4 6.18 -16.67 -17.03
CA GLU A 4 5.85 -16.60 -15.61
C GLU A 4 7.06 -16.05 -14.87
N ILE A 5 6.98 -14.80 -14.41
CA ILE A 5 8.07 -14.14 -13.68
C ILE A 5 8.02 -14.64 -12.24
N GLN A 6 9.06 -15.33 -11.81
CA GLN A 6 9.15 -15.88 -10.46
C GLN A 6 9.91 -14.93 -9.54
N PRO A 7 9.55 -14.86 -8.24
CA PRO A 7 10.36 -14.17 -7.25
C PRO A 7 11.80 -14.68 -7.24
N SER A 8 12.77 -13.78 -7.05
CA SER A 8 14.19 -14.12 -6.91
C SER A 8 14.53 -14.67 -5.53
N ILE A 9 13.68 -14.41 -4.52
CA ILE A 9 13.83 -14.86 -3.14
C ILE A 9 12.49 -15.28 -2.54
N ASN A 10 12.53 -16.08 -1.47
CA ASN A 10 11.32 -16.50 -0.75
C ASN A 10 10.75 -15.37 0.14
N LEU A 11 9.51 -15.56 0.60
CA LEU A 11 8.78 -14.61 1.44
C LEU A 11 9.54 -14.21 2.72
N LYS A 12 10.10 -15.18 3.44
CA LYS A 12 10.82 -14.92 4.70
C LYS A 12 12.02 -14.01 4.44
N THR A 13 12.84 -14.34 3.43
CA THR A 13 14.00 -13.55 3.05
C THR A 13 13.59 -12.15 2.58
N ALA A 14 12.49 -12.01 1.83
CA ALA A 14 11.96 -10.70 1.44
C ALA A 14 11.60 -9.85 2.67
N ILE A 15 10.87 -10.40 3.64
CA ILE A 15 10.50 -9.70 4.87
C ILE A 15 11.75 -9.29 5.69
N GLU A 16 12.70 -10.21 5.86
CA GLU A 16 13.89 -10.00 6.70
C GLU A 16 14.91 -9.03 6.07
N SER A 17 15.06 -9.07 4.74
CA SER A 17 16.06 -8.27 4.02
C SER A 17 15.59 -6.87 3.64
N ARG A 18 14.28 -6.65 3.48
CA ARG A 18 13.74 -5.34 3.05
C ARG A 18 14.20 -4.20 3.96
N ARG A 19 14.76 -3.15 3.37
CA ARG A 19 15.12 -1.90 4.05
C ARG A 19 14.58 -0.70 3.26
N ALA A 20 14.63 0.48 3.88
CA ALA A 20 14.25 1.73 3.22
C ALA A 20 15.44 2.27 2.40
N ALA A 21 15.35 2.18 1.07
CA ALA A 21 16.33 2.74 0.15
C ALA A 21 16.17 4.27 0.05
N ARG A 22 17.21 5.03 0.42
CA ARG A 22 17.17 6.51 0.41
C ARG A 22 17.89 7.14 -0.77
N SER A 23 18.41 6.31 -1.67
CA SER A 23 19.19 6.69 -2.85
C SER A 23 18.99 5.59 -3.88
N PHE A 24 18.70 5.96 -5.13
CA PHE A 24 18.32 5.02 -6.19
C PHE A 24 19.18 5.18 -7.43
N LYS A 25 19.44 4.06 -8.11
CA LYS A 25 20.09 4.04 -9.42
C LYS A 25 19.10 4.46 -10.51
N PRO A 26 19.59 4.99 -11.65
CA PRO A 26 18.73 5.38 -12.76
C PRO A 26 18.14 4.18 -13.53
N ASP A 27 18.63 2.96 -13.27
CA ASP A 27 18.16 1.73 -13.89
C ASP A 27 16.64 1.58 -13.78
N LEU A 28 15.99 1.32 -14.93
CA LEU A 28 14.55 1.14 -14.98
C LEU A 28 14.14 -0.22 -14.44
N ILE A 29 13.01 -0.27 -13.72
CA ILE A 29 12.36 -1.54 -13.38
C ILE A 29 11.79 -2.12 -14.68
N PRO A 30 12.11 -3.37 -15.06
CA PRO A 30 11.52 -4.01 -16.23
C PRO A 30 9.98 -3.94 -16.17
N PRO A 31 9.27 -3.52 -17.24
CA PRO A 31 7.82 -3.32 -17.19
C PRO A 31 7.04 -4.53 -16.70
N ALA A 32 7.48 -5.73 -17.06
CA ALA A 32 6.83 -6.97 -16.66
C ALA A 32 6.97 -7.23 -15.14
N ILE A 33 8.13 -6.88 -14.54
CA ILE A 33 8.33 -6.94 -13.08
C ILE A 33 7.46 -5.87 -12.39
N LEU A 34 7.44 -4.64 -12.91
CA LEU A 34 6.63 -3.57 -12.33
C LEU A 34 5.13 -3.94 -12.32
N ILE A 35 4.60 -4.43 -13.44
CA ILE A 35 3.21 -4.89 -13.54
C ILE A 35 2.93 -6.01 -12.53
N GLU A 36 3.84 -6.96 -12.38
CA GLU A 36 3.67 -8.07 -11.44
C GLU A 36 3.68 -7.61 -9.98
N ILE A 37 4.57 -6.67 -9.61
CA ILE A 37 4.57 -6.03 -8.28
C ILE A 37 3.24 -5.32 -8.02
N LEU A 38 2.74 -4.53 -8.98
CA LEU A 38 1.47 -3.81 -8.83
C LEU A 38 0.29 -4.76 -8.73
N ARG A 39 0.26 -5.82 -9.55
CA ARG A 39 -0.75 -6.89 -9.51
C ARG A 39 -0.79 -7.58 -8.15
N LEU A 40 0.36 -7.92 -7.59
CA LEU A 40 0.47 -8.53 -6.25
C LEU A 40 0.08 -7.55 -5.14
N GLY A 41 0.42 -6.27 -5.27
CA GLY A 41 0.03 -5.23 -4.31
C GLY A 41 -1.48 -5.13 -4.10
N VAL A 42 -2.26 -5.17 -5.19
CA VAL A 42 -3.73 -5.13 -5.12
C VAL A 42 -4.37 -6.45 -4.68
N ARG A 43 -3.59 -7.51 -4.44
CA ARG A 43 -4.09 -8.73 -3.78
C ARG A 43 -4.23 -8.59 -2.27
N SER A 44 -3.81 -7.45 -1.71
CA SER A 44 -4.02 -7.13 -0.30
C SER A 44 -5.49 -7.28 0.12
N PRO A 45 -5.78 -7.75 1.34
CA PRO A 45 -7.15 -7.80 1.83
C PRO A 45 -7.68 -6.38 2.13
N SER A 46 -9.00 -6.22 2.05
CA SER A 46 -9.70 -5.05 2.57
C SER A 46 -11.06 -5.40 3.16
N GLY A 47 -11.55 -4.60 4.11
CA GLY A 47 -12.87 -4.79 4.67
C GLY A 47 -13.94 -4.82 3.58
N TYR A 48 -14.78 -5.86 3.59
CA TYR A 48 -15.80 -6.13 2.57
C TYR A 48 -15.28 -6.14 1.12
N ASN A 49 -13.97 -6.34 0.93
CA ASN A 49 -13.29 -6.24 -0.36
C ASN A 49 -13.46 -4.87 -1.07
N LEU A 50 -13.69 -3.80 -0.31
CA LEU A 50 -13.98 -2.46 -0.83
C LEU A 50 -12.81 -1.78 -1.55
N GLN A 51 -11.58 -2.27 -1.36
CA GLN A 51 -10.38 -1.87 -2.11
C GLN A 51 -10.23 -0.33 -2.22
N PRO A 52 -10.10 0.38 -1.08
CA PRO A 52 -10.13 1.84 -1.07
C PRO A 52 -8.88 2.49 -1.67
N TRP A 53 -7.83 1.71 -1.95
CA TRP A 53 -6.57 2.24 -2.45
C TRP A 53 -6.68 2.75 -3.89
N ARG A 54 -5.99 3.86 -4.17
CA ARG A 54 -5.70 4.36 -5.52
C ARG A 54 -4.21 4.68 -5.58
N PHE A 55 -3.57 4.37 -6.70
CA PHE A 55 -2.13 4.59 -6.87
C PHE A 55 -1.90 5.43 -8.12
N ILE A 56 -1.22 6.57 -7.98
CA ILE A 56 -0.73 7.35 -9.12
C ILE A 56 0.71 6.91 -9.37
N VAL A 57 0.99 6.35 -10.55
CA VAL A 57 2.31 5.87 -10.95
C VAL A 57 3.06 6.99 -11.66
N LEU A 58 4.14 7.49 -11.06
CA LEU A 58 5.00 8.50 -11.66
C LEU A 58 6.28 7.85 -12.18
N GLN A 59 6.55 8.05 -13.47
CA GLN A 59 7.80 7.67 -14.13
C GLN A 59 8.46 8.86 -14.84
N ASP A 60 7.64 9.82 -15.28
CA ASP A 60 8.08 11.05 -15.94
C ASP A 60 8.91 11.95 -15.01
N ALA A 61 10.02 12.48 -15.54
CA ALA A 61 10.96 13.29 -14.79
C ALA A 61 10.33 14.60 -14.27
N ALA A 62 9.54 15.28 -15.10
CA ALA A 62 8.88 16.54 -14.70
C ALA A 62 7.86 16.31 -13.58
N SER A 63 7.13 15.18 -13.65
CA SER A 63 6.20 14.77 -12.60
C SER A 63 6.91 14.45 -11.28
N LYS A 64 8.07 13.79 -11.33
CA LYS A 64 8.89 13.52 -10.14
C LYS A 64 9.49 14.79 -9.54
N GLU A 65 9.96 15.74 -10.34
CA GLU A 65 10.42 17.05 -9.85
C GLU A 65 9.30 17.84 -9.18
N LYS A 66 8.11 17.84 -9.78
CA LYS A 66 6.90 18.44 -9.18
C LYS A 66 6.57 17.80 -7.82
N LEU A 67 6.65 16.47 -7.71
CA LEU A 67 6.42 15.77 -6.45
C LEU A 67 7.51 16.09 -5.40
N LYS A 68 8.78 16.19 -5.80
CA LYS A 68 9.89 16.51 -4.91
C LYS A 68 9.71 17.87 -4.23
N ALA A 69 9.22 18.88 -4.96
CA ALA A 69 8.89 20.19 -4.40
C ALA A 69 7.78 20.12 -3.32
N CYS A 70 6.95 19.07 -3.33
CA CYS A 70 5.94 18.80 -2.32
C CYS A 70 6.45 17.91 -1.16
N ALA A 71 7.62 17.30 -1.32
CA ALA A 71 8.16 16.25 -0.44
C ALA A 71 9.48 16.65 0.23
N PHE A 72 9.61 17.94 0.59
CA PHE A 72 10.77 18.49 1.31
C PHE A 72 12.12 18.20 0.63
N ASP A 73 12.16 18.28 -0.70
CA ASP A 73 13.36 18.11 -1.53
C ASP A 73 14.08 16.76 -1.38
N GLN A 74 13.36 15.75 -0.90
CA GLN A 74 13.91 14.42 -0.71
C GLN A 74 14.33 13.78 -2.04
N ARG A 75 15.64 13.57 -2.22
CA ARG A 75 16.28 13.09 -3.46
C ARG A 75 15.70 11.79 -4.00
N GLN A 76 15.28 10.87 -3.13
CA GLN A 76 14.75 9.58 -3.56
C GLN A 76 13.49 9.69 -4.45
N VAL A 77 12.76 10.81 -4.40
CA VAL A 77 11.58 11.06 -5.24
C VAL A 77 11.97 11.18 -6.71
N VAL A 78 13.11 11.81 -7.03
CA VAL A 78 13.54 12.03 -8.42
C VAL A 78 14.46 10.93 -8.92
N GLU A 79 15.25 10.33 -8.03
CA GLU A 79 16.19 9.26 -8.37
C GLU A 79 15.49 7.94 -8.70
N ALA A 80 14.42 7.60 -7.98
CA ALA A 80 13.72 6.35 -8.23
C ALA A 80 13.10 6.33 -9.65
N PRO A 81 13.24 5.23 -10.41
CA PRO A 81 12.63 5.09 -11.73
C PRO A 81 11.09 5.10 -11.67
N VAL A 82 10.50 4.73 -10.54
CA VAL A 82 9.05 4.76 -10.30
C VAL A 82 8.78 5.36 -8.92
N VAL A 83 7.78 6.24 -8.81
CA VAL A 83 7.21 6.67 -7.52
C VAL A 83 5.70 6.47 -7.53
N LEU A 84 5.17 5.79 -6.53
CA LEU A 84 3.73 5.72 -6.31
C LEU A 84 3.30 6.84 -5.35
N ILE A 85 2.27 7.60 -5.71
CA ILE A 85 1.47 8.35 -4.74
C ILE A 85 0.35 7.41 -4.30
N CYS A 86 0.42 6.93 -3.06
CA CYS A 86 -0.51 5.95 -2.50
C CYS A 86 -1.64 6.68 -1.78
N CYS A 87 -2.86 6.50 -2.26
CA CYS A 87 -4.03 7.23 -1.78
C CYS A 87 -5.12 6.31 -1.23
N GLY A 88 -5.86 6.78 -0.23
CA GLY A 88 -7.10 6.19 0.24
C GLY A 88 -8.31 6.99 -0.27
N ASP A 89 -9.18 6.37 -1.05
CA ASP A 89 -10.37 7.00 -1.63
C ASP A 89 -11.59 6.80 -0.72
N ARG A 90 -12.06 7.88 -0.09
CA ARG A 90 -13.23 7.82 0.82
C ARG A 90 -14.54 7.54 0.08
N ARG A 91 -14.58 7.68 -1.25
CA ARG A 91 -15.74 7.32 -2.08
C ARG A 91 -15.93 5.81 -2.21
N THR A 92 -15.02 5.01 -1.65
CA THR A 92 -15.18 3.56 -1.52
C THR A 92 -16.50 3.14 -0.86
N THR A 93 -17.11 4.02 -0.07
CA THR A 93 -18.37 3.80 0.64
C THR A 93 -19.62 4.07 -0.22
N GLN A 94 -19.44 4.65 -1.42
CA GLN A 94 -20.55 4.97 -2.32
C GLN A 94 -21.10 3.71 -2.99
N THR A 95 -22.38 3.76 -3.38
CA THR A 95 -23.10 2.65 -3.99
C THR A 95 -22.38 2.08 -5.20
N GLU A 96 -21.78 2.94 -6.03
CA GLU A 96 -21.06 2.54 -7.24
C GLU A 96 -19.89 1.59 -6.92
N ASN A 97 -19.10 1.88 -5.88
CA ASN A 97 -17.99 1.01 -5.48
C ASN A 97 -18.49 -0.27 -4.81
N ILE A 98 -19.57 -0.20 -4.03
CA ILE A 98 -20.21 -1.37 -3.40
C ILE A 98 -20.72 -2.34 -4.47
N GLU A 99 -21.44 -1.84 -5.48
CA GLU A 99 -21.93 -2.69 -6.58
C GLU A 99 -20.77 -3.25 -7.39
N ALA A 100 -19.71 -2.47 -7.65
CA ALA A 100 -18.54 -2.96 -8.36
C ALA A 100 -17.89 -4.17 -7.66
N VAL A 101 -17.75 -4.14 -6.33
CA VAL A 101 -17.16 -5.28 -5.59
C VAL A 101 -18.09 -6.49 -5.51
N ILE A 102 -19.41 -6.26 -5.48
CA ILE A 102 -20.42 -7.32 -5.59
C ILE A 102 -20.32 -8.02 -6.94
N GLU A 103 -20.26 -7.26 -8.04
CA GLU A 103 -20.15 -7.80 -9.39
C GLU A 103 -18.81 -8.53 -9.62
N LEU A 104 -17.71 -8.00 -9.06
CA LEU A 104 -16.43 -8.72 -9.03
C LEU A 104 -16.56 -10.07 -8.32
N GLY A 105 -17.24 -10.10 -7.17
CA GLY A 105 -17.48 -11.34 -6.42
C GLY A 105 -18.35 -12.33 -7.19
N LYS A 106 -19.37 -11.86 -7.92
CA LYS A 106 -20.25 -12.70 -8.74
C LYS A 106 -19.49 -13.32 -9.91
N ALA A 107 -18.70 -12.51 -10.60
CA ALA A 107 -17.84 -12.97 -11.70
C ALA A 107 -16.82 -14.03 -11.24
N ALA A 108 -16.34 -13.93 -10.00
CA ALA A 108 -15.44 -14.90 -9.39
C ALA A 108 -16.15 -16.15 -8.81
N GLY A 109 -17.49 -16.21 -8.84
CA GLY A 109 -18.28 -17.28 -8.21
C GLY A 109 -18.31 -17.24 -6.67
N GLY A 110 -17.79 -16.18 -6.06
CA GLY A 110 -17.70 -16.00 -4.61
C GLY A 110 -18.85 -15.18 -4.01
N MET A 111 -19.84 -14.78 -4.81
CA MET A 111 -20.96 -13.93 -4.40
C MET A 111 -22.29 -14.52 -4.86
N ASN A 112 -23.21 -14.74 -3.93
CA ASN A 112 -24.62 -15.06 -4.22
C ASN A 112 -25.52 -13.88 -3.87
N ASP A 113 -26.79 -13.95 -4.27
CA ASP A 113 -27.75 -12.83 -4.09
C ASP A 113 -28.03 -12.49 -2.62
N ASN A 114 -28.00 -13.49 -1.73
CA ASN A 114 -28.19 -13.28 -0.29
C ASN A 114 -27.02 -12.48 0.29
N LEU A 115 -25.77 -12.87 -0.04
CA LEU A 115 -24.58 -12.15 0.38
C LEU A 115 -24.55 -10.74 -0.22
N ALA A 116 -24.86 -10.59 -1.51
CA ALA A 116 -24.94 -9.27 -2.15
C ALA A 116 -25.96 -8.36 -1.45
N SER A 117 -27.14 -8.88 -1.12
CA SER A 117 -28.19 -8.14 -0.40
C SER A 117 -27.75 -7.75 1.00
N TYR A 118 -27.05 -8.64 1.71
CA TYR A 118 -26.45 -8.34 3.01
C TYR A 118 -25.41 -7.22 2.91
N LEU A 119 -24.50 -7.28 1.93
CA LEU A 119 -23.44 -6.27 1.75
C LEU A 119 -24.01 -4.88 1.49
N ARG A 120 -25.06 -4.77 0.66
CA ARG A 120 -25.76 -3.51 0.38
C ARG A 120 -26.34 -2.84 1.63
N GLN A 121 -26.67 -3.62 2.65
CA GLN A 121 -27.20 -3.11 3.93
C GLN A 121 -26.09 -2.87 4.96
N ALA A 122 -25.19 -3.84 5.12
CA ALA A 122 -24.18 -3.83 6.17
C ALA A 122 -23.09 -2.78 5.94
N ILE A 123 -22.68 -2.55 4.70
CA ILE A 123 -21.59 -1.62 4.38
C ILE A 123 -21.98 -0.16 4.74
N PRO A 124 -23.13 0.38 4.30
CA PRO A 124 -23.55 1.72 4.72
C PRO A 124 -23.63 1.86 6.25
N GLN A 125 -24.21 0.87 6.94
CA GLN A 125 -24.32 0.87 8.40
C GLN A 125 -22.96 0.89 9.11
N LEU A 126 -21.94 0.21 8.57
CA LEU A 126 -20.58 0.27 9.12
C LEU A 126 -20.04 1.70 9.11
N PHE A 127 -20.20 2.42 8.00
CA PHE A 127 -19.63 3.76 7.82
C PHE A 127 -20.46 4.87 8.49
N GLU A 128 -21.74 4.60 8.73
CA GLU A 128 -22.59 5.44 9.57
C GLU A 128 -22.24 5.27 11.06
N ASN A 129 -22.18 4.03 11.55
CA ASN A 129 -21.96 3.75 12.97
C ASN A 129 -20.50 3.86 13.44
N ARG A 130 -19.55 3.64 12.52
CA ARG A 130 -18.10 3.77 12.73
C ARG A 130 -17.59 3.11 14.02
N PRO A 131 -17.85 1.81 14.24
CA PRO A 131 -17.63 1.17 15.54
C PRO A 131 -16.16 1.08 15.98
N CYS A 132 -15.19 1.24 15.06
CA CYS A 132 -13.76 1.06 15.35
C CYS A 132 -12.83 2.08 14.65
N PHE A 133 -13.38 3.18 14.15
CA PHE A 133 -12.63 4.24 13.47
C PHE A 133 -13.35 5.58 13.62
N GLU A 134 -12.61 6.68 13.76
CA GLU A 134 -13.22 8.00 13.96
C GLU A 134 -13.61 8.68 12.63
N SER A 135 -12.80 8.47 11.59
CA SER A 135 -12.97 9.07 10.26
C SER A 135 -12.84 8.03 9.13
N LEU A 136 -13.46 8.32 7.98
CA LEU A 136 -13.28 7.51 6.78
C LEU A 136 -11.82 7.50 6.32
N GLU A 137 -11.11 8.61 6.46
CA GLU A 137 -9.67 8.70 6.21
C GLU A 137 -8.88 7.67 7.03
N THR A 138 -9.18 7.55 8.34
CA THR A 138 -8.53 6.55 9.20
C THR A 138 -8.76 5.14 8.67
N TRP A 139 -9.99 4.85 8.26
CA TRP A 139 -10.35 3.54 7.72
C TRP A 139 -9.66 3.27 6.38
N THR A 140 -9.69 4.19 5.43
CA THR A 140 -9.08 4.01 4.09
C THR A 140 -7.57 3.96 4.18
N ASN A 141 -6.94 4.75 5.05
CA ASN A 141 -5.50 4.74 5.28
C ASN A 141 -5.03 3.37 5.80
N ARG A 142 -5.67 2.82 6.85
CA ARG A 142 -5.35 1.48 7.39
C ARG A 142 -5.33 0.41 6.30
N HIS A 143 -6.32 0.41 5.42
CA HIS A 143 -6.41 -0.54 4.31
C HIS A 143 -5.38 -0.27 3.20
N THR A 144 -5.14 1.00 2.87
CA THR A 144 -4.14 1.37 1.87
C THR A 144 -2.74 0.99 2.33
N MET A 145 -2.43 1.14 3.62
CA MET A 145 -1.13 0.77 4.18
C MET A 145 -0.90 -0.75 4.21
N LEU A 146 -1.95 -1.58 4.27
CA LEU A 146 -1.83 -3.03 4.02
C LEU A 146 -1.38 -3.31 2.58
N ALA A 147 -1.95 -2.61 1.60
CA ALA A 147 -1.57 -2.74 0.19
C ALA A 147 -0.13 -2.23 -0.04
N VAL A 148 0.27 -1.13 0.60
CA VAL A 148 1.65 -0.62 0.57
C VAL A 148 2.63 -1.63 1.17
N ALA A 149 2.28 -2.30 2.28
CA ALA A 149 3.11 -3.36 2.84
C ALA A 149 3.25 -4.55 1.88
N HIS A 150 2.16 -4.98 1.24
CA HIS A 150 2.22 -6.01 0.20
C HIS A 150 3.09 -5.60 -0.99
N LEU A 151 2.94 -4.36 -1.49
CA LEU A 151 3.78 -3.81 -2.57
C LEU A 151 5.27 -3.86 -2.22
N MET A 152 5.63 -3.45 -1.00
CA MET A 152 7.03 -3.46 -0.55
C MET A 152 7.61 -4.88 -0.45
N ILE A 153 6.86 -5.84 0.06
CA ILE A 153 7.31 -7.23 0.17
C ILE A 153 7.39 -7.88 -1.21
N ALA A 154 6.40 -7.65 -2.08
CA ALA A 154 6.40 -8.11 -3.46
C ALA A 154 7.59 -7.53 -4.23
N ALA A 155 7.82 -6.22 -4.15
CA ALA A 155 8.97 -5.56 -4.76
C ALA A 155 10.29 -6.19 -4.30
N GLN A 156 10.48 -6.36 -2.99
CA GLN A 156 11.67 -7.01 -2.45
C GLN A 156 11.87 -8.42 -3.00
N SER A 157 10.78 -9.17 -3.19
CA SER A 157 10.82 -10.54 -3.73
C SER A 157 11.28 -10.60 -5.19
N PHE A 158 11.20 -9.51 -5.95
CA PHE A 158 11.76 -9.36 -7.29
C PHE A 158 13.09 -8.58 -7.32
N GLY A 159 13.70 -8.31 -6.16
CA GLY A 159 14.94 -7.53 -6.04
C GLY A 159 14.75 -6.03 -6.30
N VAL A 160 13.52 -5.52 -6.20
CA VAL A 160 13.21 -4.09 -6.29
C VAL A 160 13.12 -3.51 -4.88
N ASP A 161 13.94 -2.51 -4.61
CA ASP A 161 13.99 -1.80 -3.35
C ASP A 161 12.90 -0.72 -3.27
N SER A 162 12.51 -0.35 -2.05
CA SER A 162 11.44 0.61 -1.79
C SER A 162 11.70 1.49 -0.58
N CYS A 163 11.00 2.63 -0.49
CA CYS A 163 11.07 3.50 0.69
C CYS A 163 9.74 4.21 0.96
N PRO A 164 8.91 3.76 1.92
CA PRO A 164 7.69 4.50 2.25
C PRO A 164 8.05 5.87 2.85
N MET A 165 7.32 6.91 2.44
CA MET A 165 7.58 8.30 2.81
C MET A 165 6.29 8.98 3.29
N GLU A 166 6.35 9.55 4.49
CA GLU A 166 5.32 10.44 5.06
C GLU A 166 5.79 11.90 5.14
N GLY A 167 7.05 12.17 4.82
CA GLY A 167 7.61 13.51 4.78
C GLY A 167 7.18 14.29 3.54
N PHE A 168 5.92 14.70 3.45
CA PHE A 168 5.42 15.54 2.36
C PHE A 168 4.27 16.45 2.83
N ALA A 169 4.00 17.51 2.06
CA ALA A 169 2.86 18.38 2.27
C ALA A 169 1.65 17.86 1.49
N ALA A 170 0.75 17.12 2.15
CA ALA A 170 -0.39 16.45 1.51
C ALA A 170 -1.25 17.38 0.64
N VAL A 171 -1.58 18.59 1.13
CA VAL A 171 -2.34 19.60 0.37
C VAL A 171 -1.64 19.95 -0.95
N LYS A 172 -0.33 20.20 -0.92
CA LYS A 172 0.45 20.52 -2.12
C LYS A 172 0.50 19.34 -3.10
N VAL A 173 0.61 18.11 -2.60
CA VAL A 173 0.55 16.91 -3.45
C VAL A 173 -0.82 16.81 -4.12
N LYS A 174 -1.91 17.05 -3.38
CA LYS A 174 -3.26 17.01 -3.95
C LYS A 174 -3.45 18.05 -5.06
N GLU A 175 -3.04 19.29 -4.82
CA GLU A 175 -3.08 20.36 -5.82
C GLU A 175 -2.24 20.00 -7.06
N ALA A 176 -1.00 19.57 -6.85
CA ALA A 176 -0.06 19.28 -7.94
C ALA A 176 -0.50 18.13 -8.85
N PHE A 177 -1.24 17.16 -8.32
CA PHE A 177 -1.67 15.95 -9.03
C PHE A 177 -3.19 15.85 -9.22
N GLN A 178 -3.91 16.95 -9.00
CA GLN A 178 -5.36 17.03 -9.21
C GLN A 178 -6.13 15.94 -8.44
N ILE A 179 -5.68 15.65 -7.22
CA ILE A 179 -6.28 14.62 -6.37
C ILE A 179 -7.54 15.21 -5.72
N PRO A 180 -8.72 14.59 -5.87
CA PRO A 180 -9.97 15.09 -5.32
C PRO A 180 -9.96 15.27 -3.80
N GLU A 181 -10.88 16.08 -3.27
CA GLU A 181 -11.02 16.34 -1.84
C GLU A 181 -11.24 15.04 -1.05
N GLU A 182 -12.00 14.10 -1.59
CA GLU A 182 -12.37 12.83 -0.96
C GLU A 182 -11.23 11.80 -0.94
N VAL A 183 -10.11 12.08 -1.60
CA VAL A 183 -8.97 11.18 -1.71
C VAL A 183 -7.81 11.68 -0.86
N ASP A 184 -7.40 10.88 0.12
CA ASP A 184 -6.35 11.23 1.07
C ASP A 184 -5.01 10.62 0.62
N VAL A 185 -3.92 11.38 0.67
CA VAL A 185 -2.58 10.88 0.34
C VAL A 185 -2.00 10.20 1.58
N CYS A 186 -1.92 8.87 1.56
CA CYS A 186 -1.46 8.08 2.69
C CYS A 186 0.07 8.06 2.81
N CYS A 187 0.76 7.81 1.70
CA CYS A 187 2.22 7.86 1.63
C CYS A 187 2.72 8.01 0.19
N LEU A 188 4.01 8.31 0.03
CA LEU A 188 4.72 8.14 -1.23
C LEU A 188 5.56 6.84 -1.15
N LEU A 189 5.71 6.15 -2.26
CA LEU A 189 6.51 4.92 -2.34
C LEU A 189 7.38 4.94 -3.61
N PRO A 190 8.62 5.46 -3.52
CA PRO A 190 9.64 5.24 -4.54
C PRO A 190 10.02 3.77 -4.62
N LEU A 191 10.21 3.28 -5.85
CA LEU A 191 10.60 1.93 -6.21
C LEU A 191 11.77 1.98 -7.20
N GLY A 192 12.78 1.14 -7.00
CA GLY A 192 13.94 1.08 -7.87
C GLY A 192 15.04 0.17 -7.32
N TYR A 193 16.29 0.41 -7.73
CA TYR A 193 17.45 -0.31 -7.21
C TYR A 193 18.28 0.61 -6.35
N ALA A 194 18.63 0.20 -5.13
CA ALA A 194 19.41 1.02 -4.22
C ALA A 194 20.79 1.38 -4.82
N ALA A 195 21.13 2.68 -4.81
CA ALA A 195 22.44 3.16 -5.24
C ALA A 195 23.48 3.17 -4.12
N GLU A 196 23.02 3.23 -2.87
CA GLU A 196 23.86 3.29 -1.68
C GLU A 196 23.51 2.14 -0.73
N PRO A 197 24.46 1.69 0.12
CA PRO A 197 24.17 0.72 1.17
C PRO A 197 23.03 1.21 2.07
N PHE A 198 22.19 0.27 2.52
CA PHE A 198 21.18 0.60 3.51
C PHE A 198 21.81 1.05 4.82
N LYS A 199 21.08 1.87 5.58
CA LYS A 199 21.42 2.10 6.99
C LYS A 199 21.55 0.76 7.70
N GLN A 200 22.53 0.68 8.61
CA GLN A 200 22.69 -0.47 9.47
C GLN A 200 21.35 -0.83 10.14
N TYR A 201 21.06 -2.13 10.18
CA TYR A 201 19.81 -2.60 10.75
C TYR A 201 19.74 -2.25 12.24
N GLY A 202 18.79 -1.39 12.60
CA GLY A 202 18.58 -0.94 13.97
C GLY A 202 17.82 -1.93 14.87
N GLY A 203 17.55 -3.15 14.39
CA GLY A 203 16.80 -4.16 15.14
C GLY A 203 15.28 -4.00 15.09
N ARG A 204 14.61 -4.89 15.83
CA ARG A 204 13.19 -4.85 16.18
C ARG A 204 13.08 -5.18 17.67
N PHE A 205 12.01 -4.72 18.30
CA PHE A 205 11.67 -5.18 19.65
C PHE A 205 11.54 -6.70 19.68
N ASP A 206 11.86 -7.29 20.82
CA ASP A 206 11.63 -8.72 21.04
C ASP A 206 10.13 -9.03 20.93
N VAL A 207 9.80 -10.25 20.50
CA VAL A 207 8.40 -10.69 20.35
C VAL A 207 7.62 -10.52 21.66
N THR A 208 8.24 -10.78 22.81
CA THR A 208 7.58 -10.67 24.13
C THR A 208 7.29 -9.23 24.54
N GLN A 209 7.90 -8.24 23.88
CA GLN A 209 7.65 -6.83 24.16
C GLN A 209 6.38 -6.31 23.46
N VAL A 210 6.01 -6.90 22.32
CA VAL A 210 4.93 -6.40 21.46
C VAL A 210 3.73 -7.35 21.37
N TYR A 211 3.92 -8.63 21.70
CA TYR A 211 2.83 -9.60 21.82
C TYR A 211 2.46 -9.83 23.29
N TYR A 212 1.17 -9.86 23.58
CA TYR A 212 0.62 -10.05 24.92
C TYR A 212 -0.34 -11.25 24.95
N SER A 213 -0.41 -11.98 26.08
CA SER A 213 -1.33 -13.10 26.26
C SER A 213 -2.71 -12.62 26.73
N GLU A 214 -3.74 -12.87 25.93
CA GLU A 214 -5.17 -12.61 26.20
C GLU A 214 -5.56 -11.14 26.45
N ASN A 215 -4.75 -10.35 27.14
CA ASN A 215 -5.02 -8.98 27.55
C ASN A 215 -3.77 -8.12 27.35
N TYR A 216 -3.96 -6.85 27.01
CA TYR A 216 -2.87 -5.88 26.86
C TYR A 216 -2.00 -5.80 28.12
N GLY A 217 -0.68 -5.83 27.94
CA GLY A 217 0.29 -5.76 29.03
C GLY A 217 0.58 -7.08 29.75
N LYS A 218 -0.18 -8.16 29.49
CA LYS A 218 0.16 -9.49 30.02
C LYS A 218 1.25 -10.13 29.14
N PRO A 219 2.42 -10.52 29.68
CA PRO A 219 3.47 -11.12 28.88
C PRO A 219 2.98 -12.32 28.08
N LEU A 220 3.44 -12.46 26.84
CA LEU A 220 3.16 -13.60 26.01
C LEU A 220 3.72 -14.89 26.65
N GLN A 221 2.83 -15.83 26.95
CA GLN A 221 3.15 -17.18 27.39
C GLN A 221 2.96 -18.13 26.21
N VAL A 222 4.03 -18.44 25.50
CA VAL A 222 4.07 -19.52 24.51
C VAL A 222 4.91 -20.62 25.11
N GLU A 223 4.29 -21.74 25.47
CA GLU A 223 5.01 -22.99 25.70
C GLU A 223 5.60 -23.43 24.35
N ILE A 224 6.92 -23.57 24.29
CA ILE A 224 7.63 -24.12 23.13
C ILE A 224 7.75 -25.63 23.31
#